data_AF-A0A8J2M9N2-F1
#
_entry.id   AF-A0A8J2M9N2-F1
#
_cell.length_a   1.000
_cell.length_b   1.000
_cell.length_c   1.000
_cell.angle_alpha   90.00
_cell.angle_beta   90.00
_cell.angle_gamma   90.00
#
_symmetry.space_group_name_H-M   'P 1'
#
loop_
_entity.id
_entity.type
_entity.pdbx_description
1 polymer ?
#
loop_
_entity_poly.entity_id
_entity_poly.type
_entity_poly.pdbx_seq_one_letter_code
_entity_poly.pdbx_strand_id
1 'polypeptide(L)'
;MSKRKITDNNLYDLLEIPSTATEQEIKKAYRKTALKCHPDKNPDNPRAADQFLELSEALAILTDTKAREAYDRTLKAKQLAKERLDVLDAKRRKFKEDLDRREREAKESSSKTYTPGLSDEQKLQREIERLKKEGSRILKEEQEFIRQQLNTKTTFPAATAETKPLTTSSNKPSQDTQSFEDFEAFEAKILQQLAAAAADQKRKASVETSKEVENS
;
A
#
# COMPACT_ATOMS: atom_id res chain seq x y z
N MET A 1 -33.35 -20.91 46.31
CA MET A 1 -32.20 -20.23 46.95
C MET A 1 -31.26 -19.76 45.86
N SER A 2 -31.36 -18.49 45.43
CA SER A 2 -30.40 -17.90 44.48
C SER A 2 -29.03 -17.86 45.14
N LYS A 3 -28.05 -18.58 44.58
CA LYS A 3 -26.65 -18.47 45.00
C LYS A 3 -26.22 -17.01 44.74
N ARG A 4 -25.88 -16.29 45.81
CA ARG A 4 -25.38 -14.91 45.73
C ARG A 4 -24.10 -14.92 44.89
N LYS A 5 -23.98 -13.92 44.01
CA LYS A 5 -22.88 -13.83 43.05
C LYS A 5 -21.68 -13.25 43.79
N ILE A 6 -20.63 -14.04 43.95
CA ILE A 6 -19.26 -13.51 44.10
C ILE A 6 -18.95 -12.84 42.76
N THR A 7 -19.24 -11.54 42.65
CA THR A 7 -19.10 -10.78 41.41
C THR A 7 -17.64 -10.43 41.19
N ASP A 8 -17.10 -10.84 40.04
CA ASP A 8 -15.94 -10.37 39.27
C ASP A 8 -14.58 -10.11 39.96
N ASN A 9 -14.57 -9.82 41.25
CA ASN A 9 -13.42 -9.59 42.09
C ASN A 9 -12.88 -10.92 42.60
N ASN A 10 -11.57 -11.05 42.55
CA ASN A 10 -10.88 -12.23 43.08
C ASN A 10 -11.09 -12.31 44.60
N LEU A 11 -11.39 -13.51 45.13
CA LEU A 11 -11.53 -13.76 46.57
C LEU A 11 -10.30 -13.27 47.38
N TYR A 12 -9.11 -13.36 46.79
CA TYR A 12 -7.87 -12.87 47.38
C TYR A 12 -7.83 -11.34 47.45
N ASP A 13 -8.31 -10.65 46.42
CA ASP A 13 -8.33 -9.20 46.35
C ASP A 13 -9.34 -8.62 47.36
N LEU A 14 -10.46 -9.31 47.58
CA LEU A 14 -11.46 -8.91 48.58
C LEU A 14 -10.90 -8.91 50.01
N LEU A 15 -9.97 -9.82 50.31
CA LEU A 15 -9.27 -9.90 51.59
C LEU A 15 -7.96 -9.08 51.62
N GLU A 16 -7.61 -8.38 50.54
CA GLU A 16 -6.36 -7.62 50.39
C GLU A 16 -5.10 -8.50 50.60
N ILE A 17 -5.11 -9.75 50.12
CA ILE A 17 -4.01 -10.71 50.30
C ILE A 17 -3.53 -11.29 48.96
N PRO A 18 -2.26 -11.74 48.87
CA PRO A 18 -1.79 -12.46 47.69
C PRO A 18 -2.42 -13.86 47.61
N SER A 19 -2.49 -14.43 46.39
CA SER A 19 -2.95 -15.81 46.16
C SER A 19 -2.07 -16.88 46.82
N THR A 20 -0.82 -16.52 47.14
CA THR A 20 0.15 -17.37 47.85
C THR A 20 -0.02 -17.36 49.37
N ALA A 21 -0.97 -16.59 49.91
CA ALA A 21 -1.16 -16.46 51.35
C ALA A 21 -1.50 -17.80 52.03
N THR A 22 -0.96 -17.98 53.23
CA THR A 22 -1.24 -19.13 54.08
C THR A 22 -2.63 -19.01 54.73
N GLU A 23 -3.19 -20.13 55.20
CA GLU A 23 -4.50 -20.13 55.87
C GLU A 23 -4.53 -19.22 57.11
N GLN A 24 -3.41 -19.12 57.84
CA GLN A 24 -3.27 -18.23 58.99
C GLN A 24 -3.36 -16.76 58.60
N GLU A 25 -2.73 -16.38 57.49
CA GLU A 25 -2.79 -15.03 56.93
C GLU A 25 -4.20 -14.69 56.42
N ILE A 26 -4.87 -15.64 55.77
CA ILE A 26 -6.27 -15.49 55.33
C ILE A 26 -7.17 -15.19 56.54
N LYS A 27 -7.07 -15.97 57.62
CA LYS A 27 -7.85 -15.78 58.85
C LYS A 27 -7.53 -14.45 59.54
N LYS A 28 -6.27 -14.00 59.49
CA LYS A 28 -5.85 -12.71 60.06
C LYS A 28 -6.38 -11.54 59.24
N ALA A 29 -6.29 -11.63 57.91
CA ALA A 29 -6.79 -10.62 56.98
C ALA A 29 -8.32 -10.46 57.11
N TYR A 30 -9.06 -11.57 57.16
CA TYR A 30 -10.51 -11.55 57.38
C TYR A 30 -10.89 -10.79 58.66
N ARG A 31 -10.21 -11.03 59.78
CA ARG A 31 -10.51 -10.30 61.03
C ARG A 31 -10.30 -8.79 60.86
N LYS A 32 -9.24 -8.40 60.15
CA LYS A 32 -8.91 -6.99 59.88
C LYS A 32 -9.96 -6.33 58.98
N THR A 33 -10.35 -6.98 57.89
CA THR A 33 -11.33 -6.43 56.93
C THR A 33 -12.76 -6.49 57.47
N ALA A 34 -13.14 -7.55 58.18
CA ALA A 34 -14.43 -7.68 58.85
C ALA A 34 -14.68 -6.57 59.89
N LEU A 35 -13.65 -6.17 60.64
CA LEU A 35 -13.76 -5.04 61.58
C LEU A 35 -13.97 -3.70 60.88
N LYS A 36 -13.40 -3.52 59.68
CA LYS A 36 -13.59 -2.31 58.86
C LYS A 36 -15.01 -2.25 58.28
N CYS A 37 -15.53 -3.39 57.81
CA CYS A 37 -16.82 -3.50 57.11
C CYS A 37 -17.97 -3.95 58.03
N HIS A 38 -17.81 -3.94 59.35
CA HIS A 38 -18.83 -4.44 60.27
C HIS A 38 -20.10 -3.55 60.24
N PRO A 39 -21.31 -4.11 60.13
CA PRO A 39 -22.55 -3.32 60.03
C PRO A 39 -22.83 -2.49 61.29
N ASP A 40 -22.48 -2.99 62.49
CA ASP A 40 -22.63 -2.26 63.76
C ASP A 40 -21.76 -0.99 63.83
N LYS A 41 -20.58 -1.00 63.21
CA LYS A 41 -19.67 0.16 63.19
C LYS A 41 -19.94 1.12 62.05
N ASN A 42 -20.68 0.66 61.03
CA ASN A 42 -21.02 1.44 59.85
C ASN A 42 -22.54 1.44 59.62
N PRO A 43 -23.35 1.92 60.57
CA PRO A 43 -24.81 1.90 60.46
C PRO A 43 -25.33 2.73 59.28
N ASP A 44 -24.54 3.72 58.83
CA ASP A 44 -24.90 4.62 57.73
C ASP A 44 -24.65 4.03 56.33
N ASN A 45 -23.92 2.91 56.25
CA ASN A 45 -23.56 2.31 54.97
C ASN A 45 -24.35 1.00 54.73
N PRO A 46 -25.40 1.01 53.88
CA PRO A 46 -26.19 -0.19 53.60
C PRO A 46 -25.37 -1.28 52.89
N ARG A 47 -24.24 -0.93 52.25
CA ARG A 47 -23.36 -1.89 51.56
C ARG A 47 -22.42 -2.62 52.52
N ALA A 48 -22.28 -2.16 53.77
CA ALA A 48 -21.41 -2.80 54.75
C ALA A 48 -21.88 -4.23 55.06
N ALA A 49 -23.20 -4.45 55.15
CA ALA A 49 -23.78 -5.77 55.35
C ALA A 49 -23.47 -6.73 54.18
N ASP A 50 -23.61 -6.26 52.94
CA ASP A 50 -23.31 -7.04 51.74
C ASP A 50 -21.81 -7.37 51.64
N GLN A 51 -20.94 -6.40 51.90
CA GLN A 51 -19.49 -6.60 51.90
C GLN A 51 -19.03 -7.58 52.99
N PHE A 52 -19.60 -7.47 54.19
CA PHE A 52 -19.30 -8.39 55.29
C PHE A 52 -19.68 -9.83 54.95
N LEU A 53 -20.80 -9.99 54.26
CA LEU A 53 -21.28 -11.27 53.80
C LEU A 53 -20.41 -11.86 52.68
N GLU A 54 -19.99 -11.05 51.71
CA GLU A 54 -19.02 -11.45 50.68
C GLU A 54 -17.69 -11.89 51.31
N LEU A 55 -17.19 -11.15 52.31
CA LEU A 55 -15.99 -11.50 53.07
C LEU A 55 -16.12 -12.84 53.79
N SER A 56 -17.30 -13.12 54.34
CA SER A 56 -17.60 -14.39 55.03
C SER A 56 -17.61 -15.57 54.06
N GLU A 57 -18.19 -15.38 52.87
CA GLU A 57 -18.20 -16.39 51.81
C GLU A 57 -16.79 -16.65 51.26
N ALA A 58 -16.00 -15.59 51.08
CA ALA A 58 -14.60 -15.69 50.67
C ALA A 58 -13.76 -16.48 51.68
N LEU A 59 -13.93 -16.21 52.97
CA LEU A 59 -13.26 -16.97 54.02
C LEU A 59 -13.63 -18.45 53.93
N ALA A 60 -14.93 -18.77 53.83
CA ALA A 60 -15.40 -20.16 53.78
C ALA A 60 -14.74 -20.95 52.64
N ILE A 61 -14.65 -20.36 51.44
CA ILE A 61 -14.02 -20.99 50.27
C ILE A 61 -12.50 -21.12 50.44
N LEU A 62 -11.83 -20.08 50.96
CA LEU A 62 -10.38 -20.06 51.07
C LEU A 62 -9.84 -20.89 52.25
N THR A 63 -10.66 -21.17 53.26
CA THR A 63 -10.28 -22.05 54.37
C THR A 63 -10.45 -23.54 54.08
N ASP A 64 -11.37 -23.92 53.18
CA ASP A 64 -11.49 -25.32 52.75
C ASP A 64 -10.47 -25.61 51.64
N THR A 65 -9.57 -26.55 51.90
CA THR A 65 -8.50 -26.92 50.96
C THR A 65 -9.06 -27.37 49.61
N LYS A 66 -10.14 -28.16 49.59
CA LYS A 66 -10.76 -28.65 48.35
C LYS A 66 -11.43 -27.52 47.58
N ALA A 67 -12.15 -26.64 48.27
CA ALA A 67 -12.81 -25.49 47.65
C ALA A 67 -11.78 -24.50 47.10
N ARG A 68 -10.69 -24.22 47.84
CA ARG A 68 -9.58 -23.38 47.40
C ARG A 68 -8.91 -23.94 46.15
N GLU A 69 -8.59 -25.23 46.12
CA GLU A 69 -8.00 -25.86 44.93
C GLU A 69 -8.93 -25.81 43.71
N ALA A 70 -10.24 -26.02 43.91
CA ALA A 70 -11.21 -25.88 42.84
C ALA A 70 -11.26 -24.44 42.31
N TYR A 71 -11.30 -23.46 43.22
CA TYR A 71 -11.28 -22.03 42.88
C TYR A 71 -10.01 -21.65 42.11
N ASP A 72 -8.83 -22.04 42.62
CA ASP A 72 -7.54 -21.75 41.99
C ASP A 72 -7.43 -22.37 40.60
N ARG A 73 -7.95 -23.59 40.40
CA ARG A 73 -8.05 -24.20 39.06
C ARG A 73 -8.91 -23.38 38.12
N THR A 74 -10.05 -22.87 38.58
CA THR A 74 -10.91 -22.01 37.73
C THR A 74 -10.24 -20.69 37.37
N LEU A 75 -9.49 -20.08 38.30
CA LEU A 75 -8.73 -18.86 38.03
C LEU A 75 -7.66 -19.09 36.95
N LYS A 76 -6.87 -20.16 37.10
CA LYS A 76 -5.86 -20.54 36.09
C LYS A 76 -6.49 -20.84 34.74
N ALA A 77 -7.63 -21.55 34.71
CA ALA A 77 -8.34 -21.84 33.48
C ALA A 77 -8.85 -20.57 32.79
N LYS A 78 -9.36 -19.58 33.54
CA LYS A 78 -9.77 -18.27 33.01
C LYS A 78 -8.58 -17.51 32.41
N GLN A 79 -7.44 -17.50 33.10
CA GLN A 79 -6.21 -16.86 32.60
C GLN A 79 -5.74 -17.50 31.30
N LEU A 80 -5.65 -18.84 31.27
CA LEU A 80 -5.26 -19.58 30.07
C LEU A 80 -6.23 -19.35 28.89
N ALA A 81 -7.54 -19.28 29.17
CA ALA A 81 -8.53 -18.99 28.14
C ALA A 81 -8.36 -17.57 27.57
N LYS A 82 -8.06 -16.59 28.43
CA LYS A 82 -7.76 -15.21 28.01
C LYS A 82 -6.51 -15.16 27.14
N GLU A 83 -5.41 -15.77 27.57
CA GLU A 83 -4.17 -15.85 26.79
C GLU A 83 -4.40 -16.49 25.42
N ARG A 84 -5.17 -17.59 25.38
CA ARG A 84 -5.53 -18.25 24.12
C ARG A 84 -6.31 -17.32 23.20
N LEU A 85 -7.26 -16.55 23.74
CA LEU A 85 -8.05 -15.59 22.98
C LEU A 85 -7.15 -14.46 22.43
N ASP A 86 -6.28 -13.90 23.26
CA ASP A 86 -5.33 -12.85 22.84
C ASP A 86 -4.41 -13.34 21.71
N VAL A 87 -3.96 -14.59 21.77
CA VAL A 87 -3.18 -15.23 20.68
C VAL A 87 -4.00 -15.36 19.40
N LEU A 88 -5.26 -15.77 19.50
CA LEU A 88 -6.15 -15.89 18.34
C LEU A 88 -6.44 -14.52 17.71
N ASP A 89 -6.66 -13.49 18.52
CA ASP A 89 -6.92 -12.14 18.06
C ASP A 89 -5.69 -11.51 17.42
N ALA A 90 -4.49 -11.74 17.97
CA ALA A 90 -3.25 -11.32 17.35
C ALA A 90 -3.05 -11.98 15.96
N LYS A 91 -3.38 -13.26 15.82
CA LYS A 91 -3.35 -13.97 14.54
C LYS A 91 -4.37 -13.42 13.54
N ARG A 92 -5.61 -13.19 13.98
CA ARG A 92 -6.66 -12.59 13.16
C ARG A 92 -6.26 -11.20 12.66
N ARG A 93 -5.70 -10.37 13.55
CA ARG A 93 -5.20 -9.04 13.20
C ARG A 93 -4.09 -9.11 12.15
N LYS A 94 -3.09 -9.96 12.34
CA LYS A 94 -2.01 -10.16 11.35
C LYS A 94 -2.56 -10.63 10.00
N PHE A 95 -3.51 -11.56 10.00
CA PHE A 95 -4.09 -12.06 8.76
C PHE A 95 -4.87 -10.95 8.02
N LYS A 96 -5.65 -10.15 8.76
CA LYS A 96 -6.34 -8.99 8.21
C LYS A 96 -5.36 -7.98 7.63
N GLU A 97 -4.29 -7.64 8.36
CA GLU A 97 -3.24 -6.72 7.88
C GLU A 97 -2.54 -7.26 6.62
N ASP A 98 -2.35 -8.58 6.52
CA ASP A 98 -1.81 -9.24 5.33
C ASP A 98 -2.73 -9.10 4.12
N LEU A 99 -4.03 -9.36 4.32
CA LEU A 99 -5.06 -9.21 3.29
C LEU A 99 -5.18 -7.76 2.83
N ASP A 100 -5.35 -6.83 3.76
CA ASP A 100 -5.48 -5.39 3.47
C ASP A 100 -4.25 -4.86 2.71
N ARG A 101 -3.06 -5.39 3.00
CA ARG A 101 -1.84 -5.05 2.27
C ARG A 101 -1.87 -5.55 0.83
N ARG A 102 -2.20 -6.82 0.61
CA ARG A 102 -2.30 -7.38 -0.75
C ARG A 102 -3.39 -6.70 -1.57
N GLU A 103 -4.52 -6.38 -0.96
CA GLU A 103 -5.58 -5.63 -1.61
C GLU A 103 -5.12 -4.23 -2.02
N ARG A 104 -4.35 -3.54 -1.17
CA ARG A 104 -3.77 -2.24 -1.50
C ARG A 104 -2.76 -2.33 -2.64
N GLU A 105 -1.86 -3.31 -2.60
CA GLU A 105 -0.87 -3.54 -3.66
C GLU A 105 -1.54 -3.92 -4.99
N ALA A 106 -2.55 -4.80 -4.95
CA ALA A 106 -3.36 -5.16 -6.11
C ALA A 106 -4.17 -3.96 -6.65
N LYS A 107 -4.70 -3.12 -5.76
CA LYS A 107 -5.39 -1.88 -6.14
C LYS A 107 -4.42 -0.84 -6.71
N GLU A 108 -3.22 -0.70 -6.19
CA GLU A 108 -2.18 0.19 -6.72
C GLU A 108 -1.70 -0.28 -8.09
N SER A 109 -1.36 -1.56 -8.23
CA SER A 109 -0.93 -2.18 -9.49
C SER A 109 -2.04 -2.17 -10.55
N SER A 110 -3.30 -2.45 -10.15
CA SER A 110 -4.44 -2.24 -11.05
C SER A 110 -4.68 -0.76 -11.33
N SER A 111 -4.54 0.18 -10.39
CA SER A 111 -4.65 1.62 -10.68
C SER A 111 -3.53 2.13 -11.60
N LYS A 112 -2.36 1.47 -11.59
CA LYS A 112 -1.24 1.74 -12.51
C LYS A 112 -1.56 1.31 -13.95
N THR A 113 -2.51 0.39 -14.14
CA THR A 113 -2.90 -0.18 -15.45
C THR A 113 -4.37 0.06 -15.83
N TYR A 114 -5.19 0.56 -14.92
CA TYR A 114 -6.62 0.76 -15.09
C TYR A 114 -7.00 2.19 -14.70
N THR A 115 -7.36 2.97 -15.72
CA THR A 115 -8.13 4.21 -15.56
C THR A 115 -9.62 3.86 -15.73
N PRO A 116 -10.41 3.76 -14.65
CA PRO A 116 -11.86 3.64 -14.78
C PRO A 116 -12.43 4.80 -15.59
N GLY A 117 -13.21 4.49 -16.63
CA GLY A 117 -14.03 5.46 -17.37
C GLY A 117 -13.44 6.07 -18.64
N LEU A 118 -12.20 5.74 -19.02
CA LEU A 118 -11.67 6.09 -20.34
C LEU A 118 -11.73 4.88 -21.28
N SER A 119 -12.20 5.11 -22.50
CA SER A 119 -12.09 4.13 -23.59
C SER A 119 -10.62 3.76 -23.78
N ASP A 120 -10.32 2.52 -24.16
CA ASP A 120 -8.96 2.05 -24.40
C ASP A 120 -8.22 2.92 -25.42
N GLU A 121 -8.96 3.51 -26.36
CA GLU A 121 -8.43 4.49 -27.31
C GLU A 121 -7.95 5.78 -26.65
N GLN A 122 -8.67 6.31 -25.66
CA GLN A 122 -8.28 7.53 -24.96
C GLN A 122 -7.06 7.29 -24.05
N LYS A 123 -6.92 6.08 -23.50
CA LYS A 123 -5.73 5.66 -22.77
C LYS A 123 -4.52 5.61 -23.70
N LEU A 124 -4.69 5.02 -24.88
CA LEU A 124 -3.65 4.91 -25.90
C LEU A 124 -3.22 6.29 -26.43
N GLN A 125 -4.17 7.18 -26.71
CA GLN A 125 -3.88 8.53 -27.18
C GLN A 125 -3.07 9.34 -26.17
N ARG A 126 -3.39 9.25 -24.87
CA ARG A 126 -2.61 9.90 -23.81
C ARG A 126 -1.20 9.34 -23.72
N GLU A 127 -1.03 8.03 -23.83
CA GLU A 127 0.31 7.43 -23.78
C GLU A 127 1.13 7.81 -25.02
N ILE A 128 0.52 7.85 -26.20
CA ILE A 128 1.17 8.35 -27.43
C ILE A 128 1.58 9.82 -27.27
N GLU A 129 0.72 10.67 -26.72
CA GLU A 129 1.03 12.09 -26.51
C GLU A 129 2.18 12.27 -25.51
N ARG A 130 2.16 11.50 -24.42
CA ARG A 130 3.25 11.46 -23.44
C ARG A 130 4.57 11.03 -24.10
N LEU A 131 4.58 9.93 -24.84
CA LEU A 131 5.78 9.43 -25.53
C LEU A 131 6.30 10.43 -26.57
N LYS A 132 5.40 11.09 -27.32
CA LYS A 132 5.77 12.16 -28.26
C LYS A 132 6.43 13.34 -27.54
N LYS A 133 5.92 13.72 -26.36
CA LYS A 133 6.47 14.82 -25.57
C LYS A 133 7.82 14.48 -24.95
N GLU A 134 7.97 13.26 -24.42
CA GLU A 134 9.24 12.75 -23.91
C GLU A 134 10.29 12.64 -25.03
N GLY A 135 9.92 12.09 -26.19
CA GLY A 135 10.80 12.04 -27.36
C GLY A 135 11.18 13.43 -27.89
N SER A 136 10.22 14.37 -27.97
CA SER A 136 10.48 15.75 -28.38
C SER A 136 11.42 16.47 -27.42
N ARG A 137 11.34 16.16 -26.12
CA ARG A 137 12.23 16.72 -25.11
C ARG A 137 13.67 16.22 -25.31
N ILE A 138 13.84 14.92 -25.51
CA ILE A 138 15.17 14.31 -25.74
C ILE A 138 15.82 14.88 -27.01
N LEU A 139 15.08 14.95 -28.11
CA LEU A 139 15.56 15.54 -29.37
C LEU A 139 15.97 17.00 -29.23
N LYS A 140 15.22 17.80 -28.46
CA LYS A 140 15.57 19.20 -28.19
C LYS A 140 16.84 19.31 -27.36
N GLU A 141 16.93 18.52 -26.29
CA GLU A 141 18.13 18.46 -25.44
C GLU A 141 19.37 18.05 -26.26
N GLU A 142 19.23 17.11 -27.19
CA GLU A 142 20.29 16.69 -28.10
C GLU A 142 20.68 17.77 -29.11
N GLN A 143 19.70 18.44 -29.74
CA GLN A 143 19.95 19.56 -30.65
C GLN A 143 20.64 20.74 -29.94
N GLU A 144 20.22 21.03 -28.71
CA GLU A 144 20.85 22.06 -27.88
C GLU A 144 22.28 21.69 -27.50
N PHE A 145 22.52 20.42 -27.16
CA PHE A 145 23.87 19.92 -26.89
C PHE A 145 24.78 20.00 -28.13
N ILE A 146 24.30 19.59 -29.30
CA ILE A 146 25.02 19.72 -30.57
C ILE A 146 25.34 21.19 -30.87
N ARG A 147 24.37 22.09 -30.67
CA ARG A 147 24.57 23.53 -30.85
C ARG A 147 25.64 24.09 -29.92
N GLN A 148 25.68 23.65 -28.65
CA GLN A 148 26.73 24.04 -27.71
C GLN A 148 28.11 23.56 -28.17
N GLN A 149 28.22 22.30 -28.65
CA GLN A 149 29.47 21.73 -29.17
C GLN A 149 29.96 22.43 -30.45
N LEU A 150 29.05 22.90 -31.31
CA LEU A 150 29.42 23.70 -32.48
C LEU A 150 29.94 25.08 -32.06
N ASN A 151 29.31 25.71 -31.07
CA ASN A 151 29.69 27.03 -30.57
C ASN A 151 31.06 27.02 -29.85
N THR A 152 31.41 25.91 -29.16
CA THR A 152 32.72 25.71 -28.54
C THR A 152 33.83 25.38 -29.56
N LYS A 153 33.48 24.80 -30.71
CA LYS A 153 34.41 24.54 -31.83
C LYS A 153 34.64 25.75 -32.73
N THR A 154 33.80 26.79 -32.65
CA THR A 154 33.95 28.04 -33.44
C THR A 154 34.71 29.16 -32.72
N THR A 155 35.19 28.95 -31.50
CA THR A 155 36.09 29.90 -30.83
C THR A 155 37.54 29.47 -30.98
N PHE A 156 38.21 29.94 -32.04
CA PHE A 156 39.68 29.95 -32.09
C PHE A 156 40.21 31.35 -31.72
N PRO A 157 41.18 31.45 -30.79
CA PRO A 157 41.83 32.69 -30.41
C PRO A 157 42.84 33.14 -31.49
N ALA A 158 42.92 34.45 -31.72
CA ALA A 158 43.98 35.07 -32.49
C ALA A 158 45.26 35.20 -31.63
N ALA A 159 46.32 34.44 -31.93
CA ALA A 159 47.73 34.81 -31.70
C ALA A 159 48.74 33.73 -32.17
N THR A 160 49.49 34.08 -33.22
CA THR A 160 50.94 33.92 -33.49
C THR A 160 51.75 32.68 -33.04
N ALA A 161 52.24 31.95 -34.06
CA ALA A 161 53.54 31.29 -34.28
C ALA A 161 54.13 30.27 -33.28
N GLU A 162 54.36 29.03 -33.75
CA GLU A 162 55.70 28.44 -34.03
C GLU A 162 55.61 26.93 -34.38
N THR A 163 56.20 26.57 -35.52
CA THR A 163 56.95 25.34 -35.91
C THR A 163 56.37 23.89 -35.86
N LYS A 164 55.86 23.44 -37.03
CA LYS A 164 56.36 22.33 -37.92
C LYS A 164 56.38 20.84 -37.45
N PRO A 165 56.42 19.84 -38.37
CA PRO A 165 55.24 19.05 -38.77
C PRO A 165 55.41 17.51 -38.61
N LEU A 166 54.32 16.73 -38.58
CA LEU A 166 54.40 15.30 -38.92
C LEU A 166 53.12 14.72 -39.54
N THR A 167 53.23 14.51 -40.85
CA THR A 167 52.70 13.41 -41.67
C THR A 167 51.20 13.10 -41.65
N THR A 168 50.52 13.71 -42.63
CA THR A 168 49.34 13.21 -43.30
C THR A 168 49.68 12.00 -44.19
N SER A 169 48.99 10.89 -44.02
CA SER A 169 48.67 9.93 -45.09
C SER A 169 47.18 9.61 -44.95
N SER A 170 46.35 10.52 -45.44
CA SER A 170 45.64 10.34 -46.72
C SER A 170 44.50 9.31 -46.62
N ASN A 171 43.34 9.79 -46.18
CA ASN A 171 42.17 9.52 -46.99
C ASN A 171 41.31 10.78 -47.12
N LYS A 172 40.99 11.08 -48.37
CA LYS A 172 40.47 12.36 -48.89
C LYS A 172 38.98 12.47 -48.56
N PRO A 173 38.49 13.60 -48.03
CA PRO A 173 37.06 13.88 -47.99
C PRO A 173 36.66 14.42 -49.37
N SER A 174 35.97 13.58 -50.14
CA SER A 174 35.18 14.03 -51.30
C SER A 174 33.74 14.10 -50.78
N GLN A 175 33.22 15.32 -50.59
CA GLN A 175 32.11 15.84 -51.39
C GLN A 175 30.93 14.86 -51.37
N ASP A 176 29.94 15.13 -50.52
CA ASP A 176 28.52 15.09 -50.88
C ASP A 176 27.68 15.61 -49.70
N THR A 177 27.57 16.94 -49.64
CA THR A 177 26.45 17.64 -49.01
C THR A 177 25.23 17.52 -49.93
N GLN A 178 24.67 16.32 -50.10
CA GLN A 178 23.39 16.08 -50.77
C GLN A 178 22.75 14.83 -50.15
N SER A 179 21.65 14.99 -49.41
CA SER A 179 20.60 13.96 -49.18
C SER A 179 19.62 14.29 -48.05
N PHE A 180 19.49 15.56 -47.64
CA PHE A 180 18.37 15.99 -46.78
C PHE A 180 17.19 16.56 -47.58
N GLU A 181 17.39 16.96 -48.85
CA GLU A 181 16.29 17.35 -49.76
C GLU A 181 15.61 16.13 -50.43
N ASP A 182 16.22 14.95 -50.37
CA ASP A 182 15.69 13.73 -51.01
C ASP A 182 14.57 13.06 -50.21
N PHE A 183 14.46 13.33 -48.91
CA PHE A 183 13.45 12.69 -48.06
C PHE A 183 12.07 13.36 -48.18
N GLU A 184 12.02 14.70 -48.24
CA GLU A 184 10.78 15.42 -48.54
C GLU A 184 10.30 15.17 -49.98
N ALA A 185 11.24 15.05 -50.94
CA ALA A 185 10.91 14.67 -52.32
C ALA A 185 10.36 13.23 -52.40
N PHE A 186 10.87 12.31 -51.57
CA PHE A 186 10.37 10.95 -51.48
C PHE A 186 8.96 10.89 -50.85
N GLU A 187 8.72 11.65 -49.79
CA GLU A 187 7.41 11.74 -49.13
C GLU A 187 6.34 12.37 -50.06
N ALA A 188 6.71 13.43 -50.80
CA ALA A 188 5.85 14.04 -51.81
C ALA A 188 5.52 13.07 -52.96
N LYS A 189 6.49 12.24 -53.38
CA LYS A 189 6.29 11.23 -54.43
C LYS A 189 5.34 10.11 -53.99
N ILE A 190 5.44 9.66 -52.74
CA ILE A 190 4.51 8.68 -52.17
C ILE A 190 3.09 9.23 -52.12
N LEU A 191 2.91 10.47 -51.67
CA LEU A 191 1.59 11.12 -51.62
C LEU A 191 0.99 11.32 -53.02
N GLN A 192 1.80 11.69 -54.01
CA GLN A 192 1.35 11.83 -55.39
C GLN A 192 0.93 10.49 -56.00
N GLN A 193 1.65 9.41 -55.67
CA GLN A 193 1.36 8.07 -56.18
C GLN A 193 0.09 7.47 -55.55
N LEU A 194 -0.18 7.76 -54.27
CA LEU A 194 -1.44 7.42 -53.61
C LEU A 194 -2.63 8.21 -54.19
N ALA A 195 -2.45 9.50 -54.47
CA ALA A 195 -3.50 10.32 -55.07
C ALA A 195 -3.87 9.86 -56.50
N ALA A 196 -2.89 9.48 -57.31
CA ALA A 196 -3.13 8.92 -58.65
C ALA A 196 -3.90 7.59 -58.60
N ALA A 197 -3.54 6.69 -57.69
CA ALA A 197 -4.25 5.42 -57.51
C ALA A 197 -5.72 5.62 -57.09
N ALA A 198 -6.00 6.62 -56.25
CA ALA A 198 -7.37 6.96 -55.85
C ALA A 198 -8.20 7.52 -57.02
N ALA A 199 -7.58 8.30 -57.91
CA ALA A 199 -8.26 8.84 -59.10
C ALA A 199 -8.61 7.73 -60.11
N ASP A 200 -7.74 6.74 -60.30
CA ASP A 200 -8.00 5.60 -61.19
C ASP A 200 -9.08 4.65 -60.65
N GLN A 201 -9.18 4.47 -59.32
CA GLN A 201 -10.30 3.74 -58.73
C GLN A 201 -11.64 4.46 -58.94
N LYS A 202 -11.68 5.79 -58.81
CA LYS A 202 -12.87 6.58 -59.14
C LYS A 202 -13.24 6.49 -60.62
N ARG A 203 -12.27 6.47 -61.54
CA ARG A 203 -12.52 6.29 -62.97
C ARG A 203 -13.03 4.88 -63.30
N LYS A 204 -12.46 3.83 -62.71
CA LYS A 204 -12.97 2.46 -62.88
C LYS A 204 -14.40 2.32 -62.36
N ALA A 205 -14.69 2.85 -61.17
CA ALA A 205 -16.05 2.84 -60.61
C ALA A 205 -17.06 3.62 -61.48
N SER A 206 -16.64 4.69 -62.15
CA SER A 206 -17.50 5.48 -63.06
C SER A 206 -17.73 4.81 -64.43
N VAL A 207 -16.79 3.98 -64.90
CA VAL A 207 -16.93 3.22 -66.16
C VAL A 207 -17.76 1.95 -65.96
N GLU A 208 -17.67 1.33 -64.78
CA GLU A 208 -18.48 0.16 -64.41
C GLU A 208 -19.95 0.54 -64.26
N THR A 209 -20.24 1.69 -63.64
CA THR A 209 -21.60 2.25 -63.53
C THR A 209 -22.20 2.72 -64.85
N SER A 210 -21.37 3.01 -65.87
CA SER A 210 -21.87 3.38 -67.22
C SER A 210 -22.18 2.16 -68.09
N LYS A 211 -21.52 1.01 -67.86
CA LYS A 211 -21.79 -0.25 -68.60
C LYS A 211 -23.05 -0.99 -68.12
N GLU A 212 -23.53 -0.71 -66.91
CA GLU A 212 -24.80 -1.26 -66.41
C GLU A 212 -26.04 -0.55 -66.98
N VAL A 213 -25.89 0.66 -67.54
CA VAL A 213 -27.01 1.45 -68.10
C VAL A 213 -27.23 1.20 -69.60
N GLU A 214 -26.23 0.72 -70.34
CA GLU A 214 -26.33 0.40 -71.78
C GLU A 214 -26.73 -1.07 -72.07
N ASN A 215 -26.88 -1.91 -71.05
CA ASN A 215 -27.24 -3.33 -71.19
C ASN A 215 -28.61 -3.68 -70.52
N SER A 216 -29.45 -2.67 -70.26
CA SER A 216 -30.87 -2.79 -69.86
C SER A 216 -31.79 -2.20 -70.91
#